data_AF-A0A6G4A5L9-F1
#
_entry.id   AF-A0A6G4A5L9-F1
#
_cell.length_a   1.000
_cell.length_b   1.000
_cell.length_c   1.000
_cell.angle_alpha   90.00
_cell.angle_beta   90.00
_cell.angle_gamma   90.00
#
_symmetry.space_group_name_H-M   'P 1'
#
loop_
_entity.id
_entity.type
_entity.pdbx_description
1 polymer ?
#
loop_
_entity_poly.entity_id
_entity_poly.type
_entity_poly.pdbx_seq_one_letter_code
_entity_poly.pdbx_strand_id
1 'polypeptide(L)' 'MICEQQRNGGIHIISAFICDECSSEMVRTEVRDQKYPFFVKQMKKVFYTKHAKSYMN' A
#
# COMPACT_ATOMS: atom_id res chain seq x y z
N MET A 1 -6.80 -6.17 3.78
CA MET A 1 -7.10 -5.10 2.79
C MET A 1 -7.08 -3.79 3.57
N ILE A 2 -6.35 -2.76 3.12
CA ILE A 2 -5.94 -1.62 3.99
C ILE A 2 -7.10 -0.85 4.63
N CYS A 3 -8.28 -0.83 4.01
CA CYS A 3 -9.45 -0.10 4.48
C CYS A 3 -10.67 -0.98 4.82
N GLU A 4 -10.60 -2.31 4.68
CA GLU A 4 -11.67 -3.30 4.96
C GLU A 4 -13.09 -2.99 4.40
N GLN A 5 -13.20 -2.00 3.51
CA GLN A 5 -14.44 -1.56 2.87
C GLN A 5 -14.39 -1.87 1.36
N GLN A 6 -15.51 -2.34 0.80
CA GLN A 6 -15.67 -2.40 -0.65
C GLN A 6 -15.68 -0.98 -1.20
N ARG A 7 -14.65 -0.64 -1.97
CA ARG A 7 -14.52 0.64 -2.68
C ARG A 7 -14.41 0.33 -4.17
N ASN A 8 -15.12 1.11 -4.98
CA ASN A 8 -15.21 0.89 -6.43
C ASN A 8 -13.97 1.40 -7.21
N GLY A 9 -13.06 2.12 -6.56
CA GLY A 9 -11.88 2.76 -7.19
C GLY A 9 -10.61 2.56 -6.37
N GLY A 10 -9.50 2.39 -7.07
CA GLY A 10 -8.20 2.15 -6.48
C GLY A 10 -7.13 1.72 -7.49
N ILE A 11 -5.93 1.52 -6.98
CA ILE A 11 -4.79 0.98 -7.72
C ILE A 11 -4.47 -0.43 -7.25
N HIS A 12 -4.09 -1.28 -8.20
CA HIS A 12 -3.54 -2.60 -7.92
C HIS A 12 -2.01 -2.56 -8.05
N ILE A 13 -1.30 -2.97 -7.00
CA ILE A 13 0.16 -3.09 -6.99
C ILE A 13 0.53 -4.55 -6.72
N ILE A 14 1.05 -5.23 -7.74
CA ILE A 14 1.34 -6.68 -7.72
C ILE A 14 0.08 -7.47 -7.32
N SER A 15 0.00 -7.91 -6.08
CA SER A 15 -1.07 -8.73 -5.51
C SER A 15 -1.94 -7.95 -4.51
N ALA A 16 -1.67 -6.67 -4.29
CA ALA A 16 -2.41 -5.84 -3.36
C ALA A 16 -3.31 -4.83 -4.08
N PHE A 17 -4.46 -4.59 -3.48
CA PHE A 17 -5.37 -3.50 -3.84
C PHE A 17 -5.28 -2.39 -2.79
N ILE A 18 -5.15 -1.15 -3.26
CA ILE A 18 -5.14 0.06 -2.45
C ILE A 18 -6.22 0.98 -3.01
N CYS A 19 -7.22 1.34 -2.20
CA CYS A 19 -8.26 2.27 -2.64
C CYS A 19 -7.71 3.69 -2.86
N ASP A 20 -8.44 4.51 -3.60
CA ASP A 20 -8.00 5.87 -3.97
C ASP A 20 -7.77 6.80 -2.77
N GLU A 21 -8.55 6.65 -1.70
CA GLU A 21 -8.34 7.41 -0.45
C GLU A 21 -6.99 7.06 0.19
N CYS A 22 -6.70 5.76 0.32
CA CYS A 22 -5.45 5.31 0.92
C CYS A 22 -4.24 5.65 0.06
N SER A 23 -4.33 5.52 -1.27
CA SER A 23 -3.24 5.89 -2.16
C SER A 23 -3.00 7.40 -2.14
N SER A 24 -4.06 8.21 -2.14
CA SER A 24 -3.97 9.65 -2.04
C SER A 24 -3.42 10.12 -0.69
N GLU A 25 -3.82 9.51 0.43
CA GLU A 25 -3.28 9.84 1.75
C GLU A 25 -1.79 9.46 1.82
N MET A 26 -1.43 8.28 1.35
CA MET A 26 -0.05 7.81 1.32
C MET A 26 0.87 8.73 0.52
N VAL A 27 0.46 9.15 -0.69
CA VAL A 27 1.25 10.05 -1.55
C VAL A 27 1.41 11.44 -0.95
N ARG A 28 0.41 11.93 -0.21
CA ARG A 28 0.44 13.23 0.47
C ARG A 28 1.11 13.18 1.85
N THR A 29 1.45 12.00 2.35
CA THR A 29 2.08 11.86 3.67
C THR A 29 3.56 12.22 3.56
N GLU A 30 3.93 13.33 4.20
CA GLU A 30 5.31 13.77 4.30
C GLU A 30 6.19 12.75 5.02
N VAL A 31 7.45 12.62 4.62
CA VAL A 31 8.42 11.69 5.25
C VAL A 31 8.64 11.93 6.74
N ARG A 32 8.37 13.15 7.22
CA ARG A 32 8.49 13.53 8.63
C ARG A 32 7.20 13.28 9.43
N ASP A 33 6.11 12.90 8.76
CA ASP A 33 4.83 12.62 9.40
C ASP A 33 4.89 11.30 10.18
N GLN A 34 4.26 11.27 11.35
CA GLN A 34 4.19 10.09 12.21
C GLN A 34 3.48 8.90 11.54
N LYS A 35 2.63 9.15 10.54
CA LYS A 35 1.94 8.12 9.73
C LYS A 35 2.84 7.53 8.64
N TYR A 36 3.91 8.20 8.23
CA TYR A 36 4.78 7.70 7.16
C TYR A 36 5.34 6.29 7.43
N PRO A 37 5.87 5.97 8.65
CA PRO A 37 6.33 4.62 8.96
C PRO A 37 5.23 3.55 8.86
N PHE A 38 3.97 3.91 9.12
CA PHE A 38 2.85 2.99 8.97
C PHE A 38 2.66 2.57 7.51
N PHE A 39 2.61 3.54 6.58
CA PHE A 39 2.45 3.24 5.16
C PHE A 39 3.61 2.42 4.60
N VAL A 40 4.85 2.76 4.96
CA VAL A 40 6.04 1.99 4.56
C VAL A 40 5.97 0.54 5.05
N LYS A 41 5.51 0.31 6.29
CA LYS A 41 5.34 -1.04 6.84
C LYS A 41 4.28 -1.84 6.09
N GLN A 42 3.16 -1.22 5.69
CA GLN A 42 2.13 -1.91 4.92
C GLN A 42 2.61 -2.21 3.49
N MET A 43 3.29 -1.27 2.83
CA MET A 43 3.87 -1.49 1.49
C MET A 43 4.91 -2.60 1.50
N LYS A 44 5.77 -2.67 2.51
CA LYS A 44 6.69 -3.81 2.67
C LYS A 44 5.94 -5.14 2.68
N LYS A 45 4.84 -5.28 3.42
CA LYS A 45 4.07 -6.54 3.44
C LYS A 45 3.54 -6.89 2.05
N VAL A 46 3.08 -5.91 1.27
CA VAL A 46 2.65 -6.10 -0.12
C VAL A 46 3.79 -6.71 -0.93
N PHE A 47 4.99 -6.11 -0.89
CA PHE A 47 6.15 -6.57 -1.65
C PHE A 47 6.82 -7.85 -1.10
N TYR A 48 6.63 -8.21 0.17
CA TYR A 48 7.23 -9.41 0.77
C TYR A 48 6.32 -10.64 0.79
N THR A 49 5.09 -10.56 0.29
CA THR A 49 4.25 -11.76 0.11
C THR A 49 4.92 -12.73 -0.87
N LYS A 50 4.73 -14.05 -0.66
CA LYS A 50 5.44 -15.14 -1.37
C LYS A 50 5.43 -15.02 -2.91
N HIS A 51 4.45 -14.31 -3.48
CA HIS A 51 4.32 -14.05 -4.92
C HIS A 51 5.14 -12.85 -5.44
N ALA A 52 5.50 -11.89 -4.60
CA ALA A 52 6.23 -10.68 -5.00
C ALA A 52 7.76 -10.86 -5.00
N LYS A 53 8.28 -11.86 -4.26
CA LYS A 53 9.72 -12.19 -4.24
C LYS A 53 10.30 -12.54 -5.62
N SER A 54 9.49 -13.07 -6.55
CA SER A 54 9.95 -13.42 -7.89
C SER A 54 10.22 -12.22 -8.79
N TYR A 55 9.72 -11.03 -8.44
CA TYR A 55 9.84 -9.80 -9.24
C TYR A 55 10.89 -8.82 -8.70
N MET A 56 11.59 -9.18 -7.61
CA MET A 56 12.62 -8.34 -6.97
C MET A 56 14.06 -8.91 -7.16
N ASN A 57 14.26 -9.81 -8.13
CA ASN A 57 15.58 -10.26 -8.61
C ASN A 57 15.79 -9.77 -10.04
#